data_AF-A0A1F7IHK4-F1
#
_entry.id   AF-A0A1F7IHK4-F1
#
_cell.length_a   1.000
_cell.length_b   1.000
_cell.length_c   1.000
_cell.angle_alpha   90.00
_cell.angle_beta   90.00
_cell.angle_gamma   90.00
#
_symmetry.space_group_name_H-M   'P 1'
#
loop_
_entity.id
_entity.type
_entity.pdbx_description
1 polymer ?
#
loop_
_entity_poly.entity_id
_entity_poly.type
_entity_poly.pdbx_seq_one_letter_code
_entity_poly.pdbx_strand_id
1 'polypeptide(L)' 'MKAFLKLKDEKEAADFLRDLMTLPEIEEFSNRLEIAKLLLEGGSYQRIAKRMGVSTTTVTRVAHWLFKGCGGYWKVLKR' A
#
# COMPACT_ATOMS: atom_id res chain seq x y z
N MET A 1 0.99 10.93 14.40
CA MET A 1 0.12 9.78 14.78
C MET A 1 -1.21 10.22 15.41
N LYS A 2 -1.21 11.04 16.46
CA LYS A 2 -2.45 11.47 17.15
C LYS A 2 -3.52 12.10 16.22
N ALA A 3 -3.11 12.79 15.15
CA ALA A 3 -4.04 13.38 14.17
C ALA A 3 -4.80 12.31 13.35
N PHE A 4 -4.12 11.28 12.84
CA PHE A 4 -4.75 10.18 12.09
C PHE A 4 -5.77 9.41 12.93
N LEU A 5 -5.58 9.34 14.26
CA LEU A 5 -6.51 8.68 15.18
C LEU A 5 -7.79 9.49 15.46
N LYS A 6 -7.89 10.74 14.98
CA LYS A 6 -9.09 11.57 15.14
C LYS A 6 -10.13 11.37 14.04
N LEU A 7 -9.74 10.75 12.92
CA LEU A 7 -10.60 10.48 11.77
C LEU A 7 -11.66 9.44 12.16
N LYS A 8 -12.93 9.73 11.88
CA LYS A 8 -14.07 8.92 12.35
C LYS A 8 -14.66 8.02 11.27
N ASP A 9 -14.59 8.44 10.02
CA ASP A 9 -15.17 7.73 8.88
C ASP A 9 -14.28 7.81 7.65
N GLU A 10 -14.66 7.04 6.62
CA GLU A 10 -13.92 6.94 5.36
C GLU A 10 -13.86 8.27 4.61
N LYS A 11 -14.90 9.10 4.70
CA LYS A 11 -14.95 10.39 4.01
C LYS A 11 -13.97 11.38 4.64
N GLU A 12 -13.97 11.50 5.97
CA GLU A 12 -12.99 12.32 6.69
C GLU A 12 -11.55 11.89 6.37
N ALA A 13 -11.30 10.57 6.30
CA ALA A 13 -9.99 10.05 5.93
C ALA A 13 -9.62 10.37 4.47
N ALA A 14 -10.55 10.22 3.53
CA ALA A 14 -10.33 10.51 2.12
C ALA A 14 -10.03 11.99 1.88
N ASP A 15 -10.82 12.89 2.48
CA ASP A 15 -10.64 14.34 2.38
C ASP A 15 -9.27 14.75 2.97
N PHE A 16 -8.93 14.25 4.16
CA PHE A 16 -7.64 14.50 4.80
C PHE A 16 -6.45 14.00 3.96
N LEU A 17 -6.56 12.80 3.37
CA LEU A 17 -5.52 12.23 2.52
C LEU A 17 -5.36 12.98 1.20
N ARG A 18 -6.46 13.51 0.63
CA ARG A 18 -6.44 14.34 -0.58
C ARG A 18 -5.80 15.71 -0.33
N ASP A 19 -6.01 16.30 0.84
CA ASP A 19 -5.35 17.55 1.25
C ASP A 19 -3.87 17.36 1.55
N LEU A 20 -3.51 16.24 2.20
CA LEU A 20 -2.14 15.95 2.60
C LEU A 20 -1.23 15.52 1.45
N MET A 21 -1.78 14.78 0.47
CA MET A 21 -1.01 14.13 -0.58
C MET A 21 -1.34 14.67 -1.96
N THR A 22 -0.36 14.69 -2.84
CA THR A 22 -0.54 14.90 -4.27
C THR A 22 -1.21 13.69 -4.94
N LEU A 23 -1.78 13.87 -6.13
CA LEU A 23 -2.39 12.77 -6.88
C LEU A 23 -1.40 11.61 -7.16
N PRO A 24 -0.14 11.86 -7.57
CA PRO A 24 0.84 10.80 -7.77
C PRO A 24 1.17 10.02 -6.48
N GLU A 25 1.17 10.67 -5.33
CA GLU A 25 1.43 10.01 -4.04
C GLU A 25 0.29 9.07 -3.63
N ILE A 26 -0.96 9.47 -3.88
CA ILE A 26 -2.12 8.61 -3.69
C ILE A 26 -2.01 7.35 -4.55
N GLU A 27 -1.70 7.53 -5.84
CA GLU A 27 -1.53 6.43 -6.78
C GLU A 27 -0.39 5.49 -6.35
N GLU A 28 0.76 6.05 -5.96
CA GLU A 28 1.91 5.28 -5.47
C GLU A 28 1.57 4.48 -4.21
N PHE A 29 0.85 5.05 -3.24
CA PHE A 29 0.46 4.32 -2.02
C PHE A 29 -0.59 3.25 -2.30
N SER A 30 -1.54 3.53 -3.20
CA SER A 30 -2.51 2.54 -3.69
C SER A 30 -1.79 1.36 -4.37
N ASN A 31 -0.86 1.65 -5.28
CA ASN A 31 -0.05 0.64 -5.96
C ASN A 31 0.73 -0.24 -4.98
N ARG A 32 1.33 0.34 -3.94
CA ARG A 32 2.04 -0.43 -2.90
C ARG A 32 1.11 -1.38 -2.14
N LEU A 33 -0.11 -0.95 -1.85
CA LEU A 33 -1.10 -1.79 -1.15
C LEU A 33 -1.54 -2.96 -2.05
N GLU A 34 -1.81 -2.70 -3.33
CA GLU A 34 -2.19 -3.73 -4.30
C GLU A 34 -1.04 -4.72 -4.56
N ILE A 35 0.20 -4.23 -4.70
CA ILE A 35 1.39 -5.09 -4.79
C ILE A 35 1.48 -6.01 -3.56
N ALA A 36 1.28 -5.47 -2.35
CA ALA A 36 1.32 -6.25 -1.12
C ALA A 36 0.23 -7.32 -1.11
N LYS A 37 -0.99 -7.01 -1.56
CA LYS A 37 -2.09 -7.97 -1.70
C LYS A 37 -1.73 -9.11 -2.67
N LEU A 38 -1.24 -8.78 -3.87
CA LEU A 38 -0.85 -9.76 -4.87
C LEU A 38 0.30 -10.68 -4.41
N LEU A 39 1.22 -10.14 -3.60
CA LEU A 39 2.29 -10.93 -2.97
C LEU A 39 1.74 -11.91 -1.95
N LEU A 40 0.72 -11.53 -1.17
CA LEU A 40 0.05 -12.43 -0.23
C LEU A 40 -0.74 -13.54 -0.93
N GLU A 41 -1.25 -13.28 -2.13
CA GLU A 41 -1.91 -14.26 -2.99
C GLU A 41 -0.90 -15.24 -3.67
N GLY A 42 0.40 -15.13 -3.39
CA GLY A 42 1.43 -16.01 -3.95
C GLY A 42 1.88 -15.63 -5.36
N GLY A 43 1.59 -14.41 -5.82
CA GLY A 43 2.02 -13.93 -7.13
C GLY A 43 3.55 -13.81 -7.26
N SER A 44 4.09 -14.18 -8.43
CA SER A 44 5.52 -13.99 -8.71
C SER A 44 5.87 -12.53 -8.93
N TYR A 45 7.08 -12.12 -8.52
CA TYR A 45 7.48 -10.70 -8.54
C TYR A 45 7.45 -10.11 -9.94
N GLN A 46 7.86 -10.89 -10.95
CA GLN A 46 7.84 -10.48 -12.35
C GLN A 46 6.41 -10.28 -12.88
N ARG A 47 5.48 -11.18 -12.52
CA ARG A 47 4.08 -11.07 -12.93
C ARG A 47 3.41 -9.85 -12.30
N ILE A 48 3.69 -9.61 -11.02
CA ILE A 48 3.17 -8.44 -10.29
C ILE A 48 3.73 -7.15 -10.88
N ALA A 49 5.05 -7.07 -11.12
CA ALA A 49 5.69 -5.92 -11.73
C ALA A 49 5.06 -5.57 -13.10
N LYS A 50 4.88 -6.58 -13.96
CA LYS A 50 4.23 -6.43 -15.26
C LYS A 50 2.78 -5.98 -15.15
N ARG A 51 1.99 -6.57 -14.24
CA ARG A 51 0.57 -6.22 -14.03
C ARG A 51 0.40 -4.79 -13.52
N MET A 52 1.27 -4.37 -12.61
CA MET A 52 1.19 -3.06 -11.95
C MET A 52 1.93 -1.96 -12.73
N GLY A 53 2.62 -2.29 -13.84
CA GLY A 53 3.40 -1.31 -14.61
C GLY A 53 4.61 -0.75 -13.85
N VAL A 54 5.14 -1.47 -12.86
CA VAL A 54 6.26 -1.03 -12.02
C VAL A 54 7.51 -1.89 -12.21
N SER A 55 8.65 -1.40 -11.74
CA SER A 55 9.88 -2.21 -11.71
C SER A 55 9.78 -3.38 -10.70
N THR A 56 10.50 -4.46 -10.98
CA THR A 56 10.69 -5.57 -10.03
C THR A 56 11.36 -5.10 -8.72
N THR A 57 12.19 -4.06 -8.77
CA THR A 57 12.78 -3.40 -7.59
C THR A 57 11.71 -2.79 -6.69
N THR A 58 10.67 -2.18 -7.26
CA THR A 58 9.52 -1.66 -6.49
C THR A 58 8.79 -2.80 -5.78
N VAL A 59 8.48 -3.89 -6.50
CA VAL A 59 7.84 -5.08 -5.91
C VAL A 59 8.69 -5.68 -4.78
N THR A 60 10.01 -5.75 -4.98
CA THR A 60 10.94 -6.29 -3.98
C THR A 60 10.98 -5.44 -2.71
N ARG A 61 10.92 -4.09 -2.82
CA ARG A 61 10.84 -3.20 -1.67
C ARG A 61 9.54 -3.39 -0.88
N VAL A 62 8.40 -3.53 -1.58
CA VAL A 62 7.11 -3.81 -0.93
C VAL A 62 7.15 -5.16 -0.23
N ALA A 63 7.67 -6.20 -0.89
CA ALA A 63 7.81 -7.53 -0.31
C ALA A 63 8.69 -7.53 0.95
N HIS A 64 9.78 -6.77 0.96
CA HIS A 64 10.63 -6.63 2.13
C HIS A 64 9.84 -6.13 3.35
N TRP A 65 9.08 -5.04 3.21
CA TRP A 65 8.29 -4.49 4.31
C TRP A 65 7.03 -5.30 4.65
N LEU A 66 6.47 -6.03 3.68
CA LEU A 66 5.37 -6.96 3.90
C LEU A 66 5.78 -8.15 4.77
N PHE A 67 6.92 -8.79 4.46
CA PHE A 67 7.34 -10.03 5.12
C PHE A 67 8.32 -9.83 6.29
N LYS A 68 9.12 -8.76 6.27
CA LYS A 68 10.15 -8.46 7.29
C LYS A 68 9.96 -7.13 8.01
N GLY A 69 8.86 -6.41 7.73
CA GLY A 69 8.55 -5.13 8.36
C GLY A 69 7.74 -5.27 9.66
N CYS A 70 7.10 -4.17 10.05
CA CYS A 70 6.37 -4.06 11.33
C CYS A 70 4.97 -4.73 11.33
N GLY A 71 4.65 -5.56 10.33
CA GLY A 71 3.35 -6.25 10.22
C GLY A 71 2.16 -5.36 9.88
N GLY A 72 2.36 -4.08 9.53
CA GLY A 72 1.29 -3.13 9.21
C GLY A 72 0.42 -3.59 8.03
N TYR A 73 1.04 -4.05 6.94
CA TYR A 73 0.32 -4.60 5.79
C TYR A 73 -0.59 -5.78 6.17
N TRP A 74 -0.09 -6.71 6.99
CA TRP A 74 -0.90 -7.85 7.44
C TRP A 74 -2.12 -7.42 8.25
N LYS A 75 -1.99 -6.42 9.14
CA LYS A 75 -3.12 -5.93 9.95
C LYS A 75 -4.23 -5.31 9.10
N VAL A 76 -3.87 -4.67 7.98
CA VAL A 76 -4.83 -4.03 7.08
C VAL A 76 -5.41 -5.02 6.07
N LEU A 77 -4.58 -5.92 5.51
CA LEU A 77 -4.98 -6.83 4.43
C LEU A 77 -5.65 -8.14 4.91
N LYS A 78 -5.46 -8.55 6.17
CA LYS A 78 -6.15 -9.73 6.75
C LYS A 78 -7.43 -9.38 7.53
N ARG A 79 -7.71 -8.10 7.69
CA ARG A 79 -8.94 -7.63 8.33
C ARG A 79 -10.06 -7.58 7.29
#